data_AF-A0A1X0UKA6-F1
#
_entry.id   AF-A0A1X0UKA6-F1
#
_cell.length_a   1.000
_cell.length_b   1.000
_cell.length_c   1.000
_cell.angle_alpha   90.00
_cell.angle_beta   90.00
_cell.angle_gamma   90.00
#
_symmetry.space_group_name_H-M   'P 1'
#
loop_
_entity.id
_entity.type
_entity.pdbx_description
1 polymer ?
#
loop_
_entity_poly.entity_id
_entity_poly.type
_entity_poly.pdbx_seq_one_letter_code
_entity_poly.pdbx_strand_id
1 'polypeptide(L)'
;MLGAVIVVGTTPSAAVPPTTAAVTSEADSRRELQRLIRSTPARMIALGLILVIAFVITGTATSISVSERARTLDTLLVRTEPLANSAQNLYGALSVADAAASTAFIAGGLEPRDVRDRYTQAIGNAGTELIRASDGLAVTDDAARTVLMEIGAGLPVYTGLVETARANNRSGNPVGAAYLGEASTQMQSYLLPRAERLYAEQAARVSNDQERFVNPPFVAIGLVVVCLILLVLAQIYLSTRTRRKLNVGFLGASLAISLLLGWMLVAGLISSIATDRALDRGVAPLQKLTSGFILAQQARADETLNLIRRGSTREFDAEFAQNTDRLTELFADNADMTGSVAAWKASHERIDQALAVGDFTTAVTVATGNGVQDSSTQFRLLDTMLDDGIAGARAELRGNVVRAKSVLTGLASGAIVLAVAAAATVGAGLIPRLREYL
;
A
#
# COMPACT_ATOMS: atom_id res chain seq x y z
N MET A 1 4.79 114.18 70.94
CA MET A 1 5.03 114.05 69.49
C MET A 1 5.62 112.67 69.26
N LEU A 2 4.79 111.70 68.84
CA LEU A 2 4.68 111.20 67.45
C LEU A 2 5.94 110.39 67.05
N GLY A 3 5.91 109.11 66.69
CA GLY A 3 4.83 108.14 66.45
C GLY A 3 5.46 106.93 65.76
N ALA A 4 5.04 105.72 66.13
CA ALA A 4 5.58 104.45 65.65
C ALA A 4 4.66 103.80 64.60
N VAL A 5 5.28 103.26 63.54
CA VAL A 5 5.02 102.04 62.75
C VAL A 5 3.60 101.74 62.20
N ILE A 6 3.54 101.37 60.90
CA ILE A 6 2.84 100.25 60.20
C ILE A 6 2.57 100.65 58.73
N VAL A 7 3.28 100.10 57.72
CA VAL A 7 2.97 98.99 56.76
C VAL A 7 1.84 99.24 55.74
N VAL A 8 2.11 98.85 54.47
CA VAL A 8 1.26 98.43 53.31
C VAL A 8 1.72 99.19 52.04
N GLY A 9 1.98 98.63 50.85
CA GLY A 9 1.97 97.28 50.29
C GLY A 9 2.21 97.42 48.77
N THR A 10 2.89 96.46 48.12
CA THR A 10 3.11 96.46 46.66
C THR A 10 2.80 95.08 46.06
N THR A 11 1.92 95.05 45.06
CA THR A 11 1.65 93.93 44.13
C THR A 11 2.58 94.03 42.91
N PRO A 12 3.01 92.91 42.25
CA PRO A 12 2.14 92.23 41.28
C PRO A 12 2.35 90.70 41.07
N SER A 13 1.27 90.08 40.56
CA SER A 13 1.18 88.93 39.61
C SER A 13 2.08 87.71 39.80
N ALA A 14 1.48 86.59 40.26
CA ALA A 14 2.07 85.26 40.21
C ALA A 14 1.39 84.39 39.13
N ALA A 15 2.22 83.74 38.32
CA ALA A 15 1.85 82.86 37.22
C ALA A 15 1.15 81.57 37.68
N VAL A 16 0.17 81.12 36.88
CA VAL A 16 -0.48 79.81 36.96
C VAL A 16 0.49 78.74 36.41
N PRO A 17 0.80 77.66 37.14
CA PRO A 17 1.49 76.50 36.55
C PRO A 17 0.50 75.61 35.77
N PRO A 18 0.94 74.95 34.68
CA PRO A 18 0.07 74.08 33.89
C PRO A 18 -0.21 72.77 34.61
N THR A 19 -1.46 72.34 34.51
CA THR A 19 -1.97 71.00 34.82
C THR A 19 -1.06 69.91 34.27
N THR A 20 -0.26 69.29 35.14
CA THR A 20 0.49 68.07 34.84
C THR A 20 -0.35 66.87 35.28
N ALA A 21 -1.40 66.54 34.52
CA ALA A 21 -2.30 65.41 34.85
C ALA A 21 -2.41 64.36 33.73
N ALA A 22 -1.68 64.50 32.62
CA ALA A 22 -1.86 63.61 31.46
C ALA A 22 -0.78 62.52 31.29
N VAL A 23 0.35 62.58 32.00
CA VAL A 23 1.48 61.63 31.80
C VAL A 23 1.50 60.47 32.81
N THR A 24 0.73 60.58 33.90
CA THR A 24 0.67 59.52 34.93
C THR A 24 -0.28 58.37 34.57
N SER A 25 -1.28 58.61 33.70
CA SER A 25 -2.31 57.62 33.34
C SER A 25 -1.76 56.43 32.52
N GLU A 26 -0.91 56.67 31.51
CA GLU A 26 -0.34 55.57 30.70
C GLU A 26 0.72 54.76 31.46
N ALA A 27 1.50 55.42 32.32
CA ALA A 27 2.53 54.77 33.13
C ALA A 27 1.92 53.92 34.26
N ASP A 28 0.82 54.36 34.87
CA ASP A 28 0.06 53.55 35.82
C ASP A 28 -0.65 52.39 35.14
N SER A 29 -1.24 52.61 33.97
CA SER A 29 -1.89 51.53 33.20
C SER A 29 -0.91 50.39 32.85
N ARG A 30 0.32 50.72 32.43
CA ARG A 30 1.36 49.69 32.15
C ARG A 30 1.86 49.01 33.42
N ARG A 31 1.98 49.72 34.55
CA ARG A 31 2.40 49.16 35.84
C ARG A 31 1.31 48.31 36.50
N GLU A 32 0.04 48.68 36.35
CA GLU A 32 -1.11 47.86 36.72
C GLU A 32 -1.21 46.61 35.86
N LEU A 33 -1.01 46.72 34.54
CA LEU A 33 -0.92 45.55 33.65
C LEU A 33 0.22 44.62 34.08
N GLN A 34 1.40 45.16 34.42
CA GLN A 34 2.54 44.37 34.92
C GLN A 34 2.30 43.74 36.29
N ARG A 35 1.55 44.40 37.19
CA ARG A 35 1.15 43.84 38.50
C ARG A 35 0.07 42.77 38.36
N LEU A 36 -0.89 42.95 37.44
CA LEU A 36 -1.87 41.94 37.04
C LEU A 36 -1.19 40.72 36.43
N ILE A 37 -0.20 40.90 35.54
CA ILE A 37 0.61 39.80 34.97
C ILE A 37 1.41 39.05 36.07
N ARG A 38 1.79 39.72 37.16
CA ARG A 38 2.46 39.10 38.32
C ARG A 38 1.51 38.45 39.33
N SER A 39 0.19 38.63 39.18
CA SER A 39 -0.81 38.13 40.11
C SER A 39 -1.08 36.62 39.93
N THR A 40 -1.42 35.94 41.03
CA THR A 40 -1.75 34.51 41.06
C THR A 40 -2.84 34.09 40.05
N PRO A 41 -3.88 34.91 39.78
CA PRO A 41 -4.89 34.64 38.75
C PRO A 41 -4.35 34.65 37.32
N ALA A 42 -3.50 35.63 36.95
CA ALA A 42 -2.96 35.72 35.59
C ALA A 42 -2.08 34.51 35.22
N ARG A 43 -1.35 33.96 36.20
CA ARG A 43 -0.58 32.71 36.01
C ARG A 43 -1.47 31.50 35.76
N MET A 44 -2.66 31.42 36.37
CA MET A 44 -3.61 30.33 36.10
C MET A 44 -4.23 30.44 34.70
N ILE A 45 -4.56 31.65 34.26
CA ILE A 45 -5.06 31.89 32.89
C ILE A 45 -3.99 31.55 31.86
N ALA A 46 -2.75 32.02 32.07
CA ALA A 46 -1.63 31.73 31.17
C ALA A 46 -1.37 30.22 31.06
N LEU A 47 -1.41 29.49 32.18
CA LEU A 47 -1.20 28.05 32.20
C LEU A 47 -2.34 27.28 31.49
N GLY A 48 -3.58 27.72 31.68
CA GLY A 48 -4.74 27.21 30.93
C GLY A 48 -4.62 27.45 29.43
N LEU A 49 -4.21 28.67 29.04
CA LEU A 49 -4.01 29.04 27.63
C LEU A 49 -2.91 28.19 26.99
N ILE A 50 -1.78 27.99 27.68
CA ILE A 50 -0.68 27.12 27.23
C ILE A 50 -1.19 25.69 27.01
N LEU A 51 -2.00 25.16 27.93
CA LEU A 51 -2.57 23.82 27.78
C LEU A 51 -3.52 23.71 26.58
N VAL A 52 -4.39 24.70 26.38
CA VAL A 52 -5.31 24.74 25.24
C VAL A 52 -4.52 24.77 23.93
N ILE A 53 -3.49 25.61 23.83
CA ILE A 53 -2.61 25.67 22.66
C ILE A 53 -1.91 24.32 22.45
N ALA A 54 -1.37 23.72 23.51
CA ALA A 54 -0.70 22.42 23.43
C ALA A 54 -1.64 21.30 22.94
N PHE A 55 -2.90 21.28 23.40
CA PHE A 55 -3.90 20.32 22.93
C PHE A 55 -4.26 20.53 21.47
N VAL A 56 -4.47 21.77 21.04
CA VAL A 56 -4.77 22.08 19.64
C VAL A 56 -3.61 21.66 18.75
N ILE A 57 -2.37 22.01 19.09
CA ILE A 57 -1.17 21.59 18.35
C ILE A 57 -1.05 20.07 18.29
N THR A 58 -1.27 19.39 19.42
CA THR A 58 -1.16 17.92 19.49
C THR A 58 -2.25 17.24 18.67
N GLY A 59 -3.50 17.71 18.76
CA GLY A 59 -4.62 17.20 17.99
C GLY A 59 -4.44 17.40 16.48
N THR A 60 -4.00 18.59 16.06
CA THR A 60 -3.73 18.88 14.63
C THR A 60 -2.53 18.12 14.11
N ALA A 61 -1.41 18.09 14.83
CA ALA A 61 -0.23 17.33 14.44
C ALA A 61 -0.55 15.82 14.32
N THR A 62 -1.28 15.27 15.29
CA THR A 62 -1.74 13.86 15.24
C THR A 62 -2.66 13.63 14.05
N SER A 63 -3.64 14.50 13.82
CA SER A 63 -4.55 14.40 12.68
C SER A 63 -3.82 14.45 11.34
N ILE A 64 -2.85 15.36 11.17
CA ILE A 64 -2.05 15.49 9.95
C ILE A 64 -1.23 14.22 9.73
N SER A 65 -0.44 13.79 10.72
CA SER A 65 0.40 12.59 10.61
C SER A 65 -0.41 11.32 10.30
N VAL A 66 -1.60 11.19 10.88
CA VAL A 66 -2.49 10.05 10.64
C VAL A 66 -3.19 10.15 9.28
N SER A 67 -3.60 11.36 8.87
CA SER A 67 -4.26 11.58 7.58
C SER A 67 -3.33 11.37 6.39
N GLU A 68 -2.07 11.79 6.50
CA GLU A 68 -1.05 11.53 5.48
C GLU A 68 -0.89 10.02 5.26
N ARG A 69 -0.79 9.24 6.33
CA ARG A 69 -0.74 7.78 6.25
C ARG A 69 -1.98 7.17 5.62
N ALA A 70 -3.17 7.65 6.01
CA ALA A 70 -4.42 7.15 5.45
C ALA A 70 -4.50 7.41 3.93
N ARG A 71 -3.99 8.55 3.45
CA ARG A 71 -3.89 8.86 2.01
C ARG A 71 -2.87 7.97 1.31
N THR A 72 -1.71 7.70 1.92
CA THR A 72 -0.73 6.79 1.31
C THR A 72 -1.26 5.37 1.19
N LEU A 73 -1.96 4.86 2.22
CA LEU A 73 -2.66 3.56 2.14
C LEU A 73 -3.76 3.55 1.08
N ASP A 74 -4.45 4.67 0.89
CA ASP A 74 -5.46 4.83 -0.15
C ASP A 74 -4.85 4.75 -1.55
N THR A 75 -3.72 5.44 -1.78
CA THR A 75 -2.99 5.37 -3.05
C THR A 75 -2.55 3.93 -3.36
N LEU A 76 -2.05 3.20 -2.37
CA LEU A 76 -1.68 1.78 -2.53
C LEU A 76 -2.88 0.89 -2.90
N LEU A 77 -4.02 1.08 -2.23
CA LEU A 77 -5.24 0.29 -2.46
C LEU A 77 -5.94 0.60 -3.79
N VAL A 78 -5.92 1.87 -4.20
CA VAL A 78 -6.72 2.36 -5.33
C VAL A 78 -5.92 2.37 -6.62
N ARG A 79 -4.59 2.51 -6.57
CA ARG A 79 -3.75 2.60 -7.77
C ARG A 79 -2.73 1.48 -7.89
N THR A 80 -1.91 1.27 -6.88
CA THR A 80 -0.71 0.42 -7.02
C THR A 80 -1.05 -1.09 -7.01
N GLU A 81 -1.96 -1.54 -6.13
CA GLU A 81 -2.37 -2.95 -6.08
C GLU A 81 -3.17 -3.41 -7.32
N PRO A 82 -4.17 -2.65 -7.81
CA PRO A 82 -4.88 -3.03 -9.04
C PRO A 82 -3.98 -3.06 -10.27
N LEU A 83 -2.99 -2.16 -10.36
CA LEU A 83 -2.03 -2.12 -11.45
C LEU A 83 -1.11 -3.35 -11.44
N ALA A 84 -0.55 -3.71 -10.28
CA ALA A 84 0.27 -4.92 -10.15
C ALA A 84 -0.54 -6.19 -10.44
N ASN A 85 -1.81 -6.23 -10.01
CA ASN A 85 -2.74 -7.30 -10.34
C ASN A 85 -2.99 -7.41 -11.84
N SER A 86 -3.26 -6.27 -12.49
CA SER A 86 -3.51 -6.25 -13.94
C SER A 86 -2.26 -6.66 -14.74
N ALA A 87 -1.07 -6.23 -14.32
CA ALA A 87 0.19 -6.62 -14.95
C ALA A 87 0.45 -8.13 -14.85
N GLN A 88 0.15 -8.76 -13.70
CA GLN A 88 0.28 -10.21 -13.56
C GLN A 88 -0.77 -10.95 -14.39
N ASN A 89 -2.03 -10.53 -14.34
CA ASN A 89 -3.10 -11.17 -15.11
C ASN A 89 -2.83 -11.03 -16.62
N LEU A 90 -2.24 -9.91 -17.05
CA LEU A 90 -1.75 -9.72 -18.40
C LEU A 90 -0.67 -10.75 -18.76
N TYR A 91 0.37 -10.92 -17.94
CA TYR A 91 1.40 -11.94 -18.14
C TYR A 91 0.79 -13.35 -18.22
N GLY A 92 -0.08 -13.71 -17.28
CA GLY A 92 -0.74 -15.01 -17.24
C GLY A 92 -1.62 -15.26 -18.45
N ALA A 93 -2.45 -14.29 -18.83
CA ALA A 93 -3.30 -14.39 -20.02
C ALA A 93 -2.48 -14.53 -21.31
N LEU A 94 -1.37 -13.80 -21.45
CA LEU A 94 -0.45 -13.91 -22.58
C LEU A 94 0.19 -15.31 -22.64
N SER A 95 0.64 -15.83 -21.51
CA SER A 95 1.24 -17.16 -21.44
C SER A 95 0.23 -18.28 -21.72
N VAL A 96 -0.98 -18.21 -21.15
CA VAL A 96 -2.06 -19.16 -21.43
C VAL A 96 -2.42 -19.12 -22.92
N ALA A 97 -2.41 -17.95 -23.57
CA ALA A 97 -2.66 -17.84 -25.00
C ALA A 97 -1.60 -18.59 -25.82
N ASP A 98 -0.31 -18.49 -25.48
CA ASP A 98 0.77 -19.20 -26.21
C ASP A 98 0.73 -20.71 -26.02
N ALA A 99 0.49 -21.16 -24.78
CA ALA A 99 0.31 -22.57 -24.48
C ALA A 99 -0.91 -23.16 -25.20
N ALA A 100 -2.04 -22.43 -25.23
CA ALA A 100 -3.25 -22.87 -25.92
C ALA A 100 -3.08 -22.90 -27.45
N ALA A 101 -2.41 -21.89 -28.03
CA ALA A 101 -2.09 -21.86 -29.46
C ALA A 101 -1.23 -23.05 -29.87
N SER A 102 -0.18 -23.33 -29.08
CA SER A 102 0.72 -24.45 -29.33
C SER A 102 0.04 -25.81 -29.15
N THR A 103 -0.79 -25.97 -28.12
CA THR A 103 -1.61 -27.17 -27.90
C THR A 103 -2.57 -27.42 -29.07
N ALA A 104 -3.26 -26.37 -29.54
CA ALA A 104 -4.18 -26.48 -30.68
C ALA A 104 -3.46 -26.89 -31.96
N PHE A 105 -2.22 -26.43 -32.14
CA PHE A 105 -1.42 -26.79 -33.30
C PHE A 105 -1.00 -28.27 -33.29
N ILE A 106 -0.53 -28.77 -32.15
CA ILE A 106 -0.08 -30.17 -32.00
C ILE A 106 -1.23 -31.16 -32.23
N ALA A 107 -2.45 -30.81 -31.82
CA ALA A 107 -3.62 -31.67 -32.04
C ALA A 107 -3.86 -31.98 -33.54
N GLY A 108 -3.40 -31.12 -34.44
CA GLY A 108 -3.47 -31.30 -35.90
C GLY A 108 -4.89 -31.14 -36.46
N GLY A 109 -4.99 -30.80 -37.76
CA GLY A 109 -6.28 -30.72 -38.46
C GLY A 109 -7.24 -29.68 -37.86
N LEU A 110 -8.46 -30.13 -37.49
CA LEU A 110 -9.47 -29.30 -36.84
C LEU A 110 -9.23 -29.29 -35.32
N GLU A 111 -8.79 -28.13 -34.81
CA GLU A 111 -8.56 -27.90 -33.39
C GLU A 111 -9.80 -28.21 -32.51
N PRO A 112 -9.62 -28.88 -31.36
CA PRO A 112 -10.66 -29.03 -30.35
C PRO A 112 -11.24 -27.68 -29.92
N ARG A 113 -12.57 -27.61 -29.74
CA ARG A 113 -13.27 -26.36 -29.43
C ARG A 113 -12.81 -25.75 -28.09
N ASP A 114 -12.60 -26.59 -27.09
CA ASP A 114 -12.16 -26.19 -25.75
C ASP A 114 -10.79 -25.48 -25.76
N VAL A 115 -9.84 -25.99 -26.55
CA VAL A 115 -8.51 -25.36 -26.69
C VAL A 115 -8.62 -24.02 -27.42
N ARG A 116 -9.47 -23.95 -28.45
CA ARG A 116 -9.72 -22.70 -29.19
C ARG A 116 -10.40 -21.64 -28.33
N ASP A 117 -11.38 -22.04 -27.53
CA ASP A 117 -12.09 -21.16 -26.61
C ASP A 117 -11.14 -20.62 -25.55
N ARG A 118 -10.27 -21.47 -24.99
CA ARG A 118 -9.19 -21.04 -24.08
C ARG A 118 -8.26 -20.00 -24.70
N TYR A 119 -7.77 -20.23 -25.92
CA TYR A 119 -6.92 -19.26 -26.63
C TYR A 119 -7.65 -17.91 -26.80
N THR A 120 -8.89 -17.94 -27.29
CA THR A 120 -9.66 -16.73 -27.56
C THR A 120 -9.98 -15.96 -26.27
N GLN A 121 -10.33 -16.67 -25.20
CA GLN A 121 -10.55 -16.09 -23.88
C GLN A 121 -9.27 -15.48 -23.32
N ALA A 122 -8.13 -16.16 -23.45
CA ALA A 122 -6.84 -15.66 -22.98
C ALA A 122 -6.43 -14.37 -23.70
N ILE A 123 -6.62 -14.28 -25.02
CA ILE A 123 -6.39 -13.03 -25.77
C ILE A 123 -7.35 -11.91 -25.32
N GLY A 124 -8.63 -12.23 -25.12
CA GLY A 124 -9.61 -11.26 -24.60
C GLY A 124 -9.27 -10.75 -23.20
N ASN A 125 -8.83 -11.65 -22.32
CA ASN A 125 -8.35 -11.33 -20.98
C ASN A 125 -7.11 -10.44 -21.05
N ALA A 126 -6.11 -10.80 -21.87
CA ALA A 126 -4.90 -9.99 -22.05
C ALA A 126 -5.25 -8.55 -22.51
N GLY A 127 -6.15 -8.40 -23.49
CA GLY A 127 -6.62 -7.08 -23.92
C GLY A 127 -7.31 -6.29 -22.81
N THR A 128 -8.15 -6.97 -22.01
CA THR A 128 -8.85 -6.34 -20.87
C THR A 128 -7.87 -5.89 -19.79
N GLU A 129 -6.90 -6.74 -19.43
CA GLU A 129 -5.90 -6.44 -18.41
C GLU A 129 -4.92 -5.35 -18.86
N LEU A 130 -4.60 -5.28 -20.16
CA LEU A 130 -3.82 -4.17 -20.74
C LEU A 130 -4.53 -2.83 -20.59
N ILE A 131 -5.85 -2.78 -20.80
CA ILE A 131 -6.66 -1.57 -20.60
C ILE A 131 -6.73 -1.21 -19.11
N ARG A 132 -6.99 -2.18 -18.23
CA ARG A 132 -7.02 -1.97 -16.77
C ARG A 132 -5.68 -1.46 -16.23
N ALA A 133 -4.58 -2.05 -16.70
CA ALA A 133 -3.24 -1.60 -16.35
C ALA A 133 -3.02 -0.15 -16.85
N SER A 134 -3.49 0.18 -18.06
CA SER A 134 -3.36 1.54 -18.61
C SER A 134 -4.12 2.59 -17.79
N ASP A 135 -5.31 2.26 -17.30
CA ASP A 135 -6.14 3.15 -16.46
C ASP A 135 -5.54 3.36 -15.06
N GLY A 136 -4.85 2.34 -14.53
CA GLY A 136 -4.18 2.39 -13.23
C GLY A 136 -2.88 3.23 -13.20
N LEU A 137 -2.36 3.66 -14.35
CA LEU A 137 -1.08 4.38 -14.42
C LEU A 137 -1.14 5.79 -13.84
N ALA A 138 -0.09 6.17 -13.11
CA ALA A 138 0.13 7.57 -12.78
C ALA A 138 0.47 8.37 -14.05
N VAL A 139 0.06 9.65 -14.09
CA VAL A 139 0.36 10.56 -15.22
C VAL A 139 1.85 10.65 -15.50
N THR A 140 2.69 10.51 -14.47
CA THR A 140 4.14 10.59 -14.53
C THR A 140 4.85 9.28 -14.89
N ASP A 141 4.11 8.17 -15.07
CA ASP A 141 4.71 6.84 -15.28
C ASP A 141 4.93 6.51 -16.76
N ASP A 142 5.80 7.27 -17.41
CA ASP A 142 6.08 7.16 -18.85
C ASP A 142 6.70 5.81 -19.25
N ALA A 143 7.50 5.22 -18.36
CA ALA A 143 8.13 3.91 -18.59
C ALA A 143 7.07 2.80 -18.68
N ALA A 144 6.20 2.68 -17.68
CA ALA A 144 5.13 1.69 -17.67
C ALA A 144 4.14 1.90 -18.83
N ARG A 145 3.86 3.16 -19.19
CA ARG A 145 3.05 3.49 -20.37
C ARG A 145 3.69 2.99 -21.67
N THR A 146 5.01 3.17 -21.81
CA THR A 146 5.75 2.69 -22.97
C THR A 146 5.66 1.17 -23.09
N VAL A 147 5.86 0.45 -21.98
CA VAL A 147 5.75 -1.02 -21.95
C VAL A 147 4.35 -1.49 -22.37
N LEU A 148 3.28 -0.86 -21.86
CA LEU A 148 1.91 -1.20 -22.26
C LEU A 148 1.64 -0.90 -23.74
N MET A 149 2.17 0.19 -24.29
CA MET A 149 2.06 0.49 -25.73
C MET A 149 2.81 -0.55 -26.58
N GLU A 150 3.99 -0.99 -26.15
CA GLU A 150 4.76 -2.04 -26.83
C GLU A 150 4.02 -3.39 -26.81
N ILE A 151 3.44 -3.79 -25.67
CA ILE A 151 2.60 -5.00 -25.58
C ILE A 151 1.36 -4.85 -26.48
N GLY A 152 0.68 -3.70 -26.43
CA GLY A 152 -0.50 -3.41 -27.24
C GLY A 152 -0.22 -3.44 -28.75
N ALA A 153 0.97 -3.02 -29.17
CA ALA A 153 1.41 -3.10 -30.57
C ALA A 153 1.86 -4.51 -30.98
N GLY A 154 2.46 -5.27 -30.06
CA GLY A 154 2.95 -6.62 -30.34
C GLY A 154 1.85 -7.70 -30.34
N LEU A 155 0.76 -7.51 -29.60
CA LEU A 155 -0.32 -8.49 -29.48
C LEU A 155 -1.01 -8.81 -30.83
N PRO A 156 -1.34 -7.82 -31.69
CA PRO A 156 -1.86 -8.10 -33.04
C PRO A 156 -0.88 -8.85 -33.95
N VAL A 157 0.43 -8.61 -33.80
CA VAL A 157 1.46 -9.33 -34.57
C VAL A 157 1.46 -10.81 -34.18
N TYR A 158 1.47 -11.08 -32.87
CA TYR A 158 1.37 -12.43 -32.33
C TYR A 158 0.11 -13.15 -32.83
N THR A 159 -1.07 -12.55 -32.67
CA THR A 159 -2.32 -13.19 -33.08
C THR A 159 -2.36 -13.43 -34.59
N GLY A 160 -1.83 -12.52 -35.41
CA GLY A 160 -1.70 -12.71 -36.86
C GLY A 160 -0.83 -13.89 -37.26
N LEU A 161 0.29 -14.11 -36.56
CA LEU A 161 1.17 -15.27 -36.78
C LEU A 161 0.47 -16.57 -36.38
N VAL A 162 -0.23 -16.60 -35.25
CA VAL A 162 -1.00 -17.78 -34.79
C VAL A 162 -2.10 -18.14 -35.79
N GLU A 163 -2.87 -17.17 -36.29
CA GLU A 163 -3.91 -17.43 -37.30
C GLU A 163 -3.31 -17.98 -38.60
N THR A 164 -2.15 -17.46 -39.02
CA THR A 164 -1.43 -17.93 -40.21
C THR A 164 -0.93 -19.37 -40.03
N ALA A 165 -0.36 -19.67 -38.86
CA ALA A 165 0.05 -21.01 -38.47
C ALA A 165 -1.14 -21.98 -38.49
N ARG A 166 -2.26 -21.59 -37.88
CA ARG A 166 -3.51 -22.38 -37.82
C ARG A 166 -4.07 -22.66 -39.20
N ALA A 167 -4.14 -21.66 -40.08
CA ALA A 167 -4.62 -21.84 -41.44
C ALA A 167 -3.77 -22.85 -42.23
N ASN A 168 -2.44 -22.79 -42.07
CA ASN A 168 -1.53 -23.75 -42.68
C ASN A 168 -1.65 -25.14 -42.06
N ASN A 169 -1.82 -25.24 -40.75
CA ASN A 169 -2.00 -26.51 -40.05
C ASN A 169 -3.26 -27.26 -40.52
N ARG A 170 -4.37 -26.52 -40.69
CA ARG A 170 -5.63 -27.08 -41.23
C ARG A 170 -5.47 -27.61 -42.66
N SER A 171 -4.60 -27.01 -43.45
CA SER A 171 -4.29 -27.43 -44.82
C SER A 171 -3.19 -28.50 -44.89
N GLY A 172 -2.62 -28.93 -43.76
CA GLY A 172 -1.51 -29.89 -43.72
C GLY A 172 -0.17 -29.32 -44.22
N ASN A 173 -0.06 -28.00 -44.34
CA ASN A 173 1.15 -27.35 -44.83
C ASN A 173 2.23 -27.29 -43.73
N PRO A 174 3.44 -27.85 -43.95
CA PRO A 174 4.48 -27.93 -42.92
C PRO A 174 4.99 -26.56 -42.46
N VAL A 175 4.84 -25.53 -43.30
CA VAL A 175 5.16 -24.13 -42.99
C VAL A 175 4.35 -23.58 -41.79
N GLY A 176 3.22 -24.19 -41.43
CA GLY A 176 2.47 -23.81 -40.24
C GLY A 176 3.31 -23.86 -38.96
N ALA A 177 4.21 -24.83 -38.83
CA ALA A 177 5.07 -24.98 -37.65
C ALA A 177 6.09 -23.84 -37.54
N ALA A 178 6.57 -23.32 -38.68
CA ALA A 178 7.48 -22.18 -38.70
C ALA A 178 6.77 -20.89 -38.24
N TYR A 179 5.54 -20.64 -38.72
CA TYR A 179 4.75 -19.49 -38.26
C TYR A 179 4.40 -19.57 -36.78
N LEU A 180 4.11 -20.76 -36.25
CA LEU A 180 3.87 -20.92 -34.82
C LEU A 180 5.14 -20.69 -34.00
N GLY A 181 6.29 -21.20 -34.47
CA GLY A 181 7.57 -20.95 -33.83
C GLY A 181 7.91 -19.46 -33.77
N GLU A 182 7.64 -18.71 -34.84
CA GLU A 182 7.78 -17.25 -34.87
C GLU A 182 6.80 -16.57 -33.90
N ALA A 183 5.53 -17.04 -33.84
CA ALA A 183 4.55 -16.52 -32.89
C ALA A 183 5.00 -16.72 -31.44
N SER A 184 5.45 -17.93 -31.10
CA SER A 184 5.91 -18.23 -29.74
C SER A 184 7.21 -17.47 -29.42
N THR A 185 8.09 -17.26 -30.40
CA THR A 185 9.25 -16.37 -30.24
C THR A 185 8.82 -14.93 -29.95
N GLN A 186 7.84 -14.40 -30.69
CA GLN A 186 7.24 -13.09 -30.42
C GLN A 186 6.61 -13.02 -29.02
N MET A 187 5.97 -14.09 -28.56
CA MET A 187 5.45 -14.13 -27.20
C MET A 187 6.57 -14.13 -26.16
N GLN A 188 7.49 -15.09 -26.23
CA GLN A 188 8.48 -15.37 -25.19
C GLN A 188 9.64 -14.38 -25.16
N SER A 189 10.07 -13.88 -26.31
CA SER A 189 11.21 -12.96 -26.41
C SER A 189 10.79 -11.49 -26.43
N TYR A 190 9.53 -11.18 -26.75
CA TYR A 190 9.05 -9.81 -26.85
C TYR A 190 7.95 -9.46 -25.85
N LEU A 191 6.83 -10.19 -25.81
CA LEU A 191 5.65 -9.83 -25.01
C LEU A 191 5.79 -10.18 -23.52
N LEU A 192 6.13 -11.42 -23.19
CA LEU A 192 6.25 -11.89 -21.81
C LEU A 192 7.33 -11.14 -21.01
N PRO A 193 8.54 -10.87 -21.54
CA PRO A 193 9.56 -10.13 -20.79
C PRO A 193 9.14 -8.68 -20.51
N ARG A 194 8.32 -8.07 -21.38
CA ARG A 194 7.74 -6.75 -21.15
C ARG A 194 6.67 -6.77 -20.06
N ALA A 195 5.77 -7.75 -20.12
CA ALA A 195 4.77 -7.95 -19.07
C ALA A 195 5.43 -8.27 -17.72
N GLU A 196 6.50 -9.05 -17.71
CA GLU A 196 7.30 -9.37 -16.52
C GLU A 196 7.99 -8.12 -15.95
N ARG A 197 8.64 -7.30 -16.79
CA ARG A 197 9.24 -6.03 -16.36
C ARG A 197 8.20 -5.10 -15.74
N LEU A 198 7.04 -4.96 -16.39
CA LEU A 198 5.94 -4.16 -15.85
C LEU A 198 5.52 -4.69 -14.47
N TYR A 199 5.34 -6.01 -14.34
CA TYR A 199 5.02 -6.62 -13.06
C TYR A 199 6.12 -6.38 -12.00
N ALA A 200 7.38 -6.65 -12.32
CA ALA A 200 8.52 -6.54 -11.40
C ALA A 200 8.71 -5.10 -10.89
N GLU A 201 8.58 -4.10 -11.77
CA GLU A 201 8.66 -2.69 -11.38
C GLU A 201 7.52 -2.29 -10.45
N GLN A 202 6.29 -2.72 -10.74
CA GLN A 202 5.14 -2.39 -9.89
C GLN A 202 5.19 -3.12 -8.55
N ALA A 203 5.63 -4.39 -8.53
CA ALA A 203 5.87 -5.14 -7.30
C ALA A 203 6.97 -4.49 -6.45
N ALA A 204 8.06 -4.03 -7.07
CA ALA A 204 9.13 -3.30 -6.38
C ALA A 204 8.61 -1.99 -5.78
N ARG A 205 7.74 -1.25 -6.47
CA ARG A 205 7.10 -0.04 -5.92
C ARG A 205 6.21 -0.34 -4.72
N VAL A 206 5.40 -1.41 -4.78
CA VAL A 206 4.62 -1.85 -3.61
C VAL A 206 5.53 -2.15 -2.42
N SER A 207 6.66 -2.86 -2.64
CA SER A 207 7.61 -3.18 -1.56
C SER A 207 8.32 -1.95 -0.98
N ASN A 208 8.85 -1.06 -1.83
CA ASN A 208 9.56 0.15 -1.42
C ASN A 208 8.65 1.17 -0.74
N ASP A 209 7.42 1.33 -1.25
CA ASP A 209 6.44 2.18 -0.59
C ASP A 209 6.05 1.59 0.75
N GLN A 210 5.92 0.26 0.88
CA GLN A 210 5.64 -0.44 2.14
C GLN A 210 6.74 -0.31 3.21
N GLU A 211 8.03 -0.33 2.87
CA GLU A 211 9.12 -0.13 3.84
C GLU A 211 9.06 1.24 4.54
N ARG A 212 8.54 2.27 3.86
CA ARG A 212 8.32 3.60 4.46
C ARG A 212 7.17 3.63 5.48
N PHE A 213 6.32 2.61 5.56
CA PHE A 213 5.20 2.55 6.52
C PHE A 213 5.60 2.14 7.94
N VAL A 214 6.83 1.69 8.18
CA VAL A 214 7.21 1.04 9.45
C VAL A 214 7.56 2.03 10.57
N ASN A 215 7.88 3.30 10.28
CA ASN A 215 8.27 4.23 11.36
C ASN A 215 7.05 4.71 12.14
N PRO A 216 6.88 4.42 13.45
CA PRO A 216 5.82 5.01 14.27
C PRO A 216 5.83 6.55 14.23
N PRO A 217 4.68 7.23 14.40
CA PRO A 217 4.64 8.69 14.40
C PRO A 217 5.18 9.21 15.74
N PHE A 218 6.49 9.03 15.97
CA PHE A 218 7.15 9.33 17.23
C PHE A 218 6.96 10.78 17.67
N VAL A 219 6.90 11.71 16.72
CA VAL A 219 6.63 13.13 16.98
C VAL A 219 5.23 13.32 17.59
N ALA A 220 4.20 12.70 17.00
CA ALA A 220 2.83 12.80 17.49
C ALA A 220 2.68 12.14 18.86
N ILE A 221 3.26 10.94 19.05
CA ILE A 221 3.27 10.26 20.35
C ILE A 221 3.98 11.12 21.40
N GLY A 222 5.14 11.70 21.05
CA GLY A 222 5.89 12.60 21.92
C GLY A 222 5.08 13.82 22.35
N LEU A 223 4.33 14.45 21.44
CA LEU A 223 3.45 15.58 21.75
C LEU A 223 2.33 15.21 22.73
N VAL A 224 1.72 14.03 22.57
CA VAL A 224 0.70 13.52 23.50
C VAL A 224 1.28 13.29 24.90
N VAL A 225 2.49 12.71 24.98
CA VAL A 225 3.19 12.50 26.25
C VAL A 225 3.54 13.84 26.92
N VAL A 226 4.02 14.83 26.16
CA VAL A 226 4.28 16.17 26.67
C VAL A 226 3.00 16.82 27.21
N CYS A 227 1.85 16.67 26.54
CA CYS A 227 0.56 17.17 27.04
C CYS A 227 0.16 16.51 28.38
N LEU A 228 0.37 15.20 28.54
CA LEU A 228 0.12 14.51 29.81
C LEU A 228 1.04 15.03 30.93
N ILE A 229 2.33 15.24 30.65
CA ILE A 229 3.28 15.81 31.61
C ILE A 229 2.84 17.21 32.03
N LEU A 230 2.45 18.08 31.07
CA LEU A 230 1.96 19.42 31.35
C LEU A 230 0.67 19.40 32.20
N LEU A 231 -0.24 18.46 31.94
CA LEU A 231 -1.46 18.26 32.74
C LEU A 231 -1.12 17.86 34.19
N VAL A 232 -0.21 16.92 34.39
CA VAL A 232 0.21 16.47 35.73
C VAL A 232 0.88 17.62 36.49
N LEU A 233 1.80 18.36 35.84
CA LEU A 233 2.43 19.54 36.43
C LEU A 233 1.41 20.62 36.78
N ALA A 234 0.42 20.86 35.91
CA ALA A 234 -0.67 21.81 36.16
C ALA A 234 -1.50 21.40 37.39
N GLN A 235 -1.84 20.11 37.50
CA GLN A 235 -2.60 19.56 38.62
C GLN A 235 -1.82 19.67 39.93
N ILE A 236 -0.52 19.34 39.95
CA ILE A 236 0.35 19.48 41.12
C ILE A 236 0.47 20.96 41.55
N TYR A 237 0.67 21.87 40.58
CA TYR A 237 0.76 23.31 40.85
C TYR A 237 -0.56 23.85 41.44
N LEU A 238 -1.70 23.42 40.91
CA LEU A 238 -3.00 23.80 41.45
C LEU A 238 -3.26 23.22 42.83
N SER A 239 -2.94 21.94 43.07
CA SER A 239 -3.24 21.26 44.33
C SER A 239 -2.40 21.82 45.48
N THR A 240 -1.13 22.13 45.22
CA THR A 240 -0.22 22.72 46.22
C THR A 240 -0.64 24.13 46.61
N ARG A 241 -1.20 24.91 45.67
CA ARG A 241 -1.58 26.31 45.91
C ARG A 241 -3.01 26.52 46.41
N THR A 242 -3.95 25.64 46.05
CA THR A 242 -5.38 25.80 46.41
C THR A 242 -5.90 24.79 47.46
N ARG A 243 -5.06 23.86 47.95
CA ARG A 243 -5.40 22.80 48.93
C ARG A 243 -6.62 21.90 48.60
N ARG A 244 -7.33 22.12 47.48
CA ARG A 244 -8.36 21.24 46.93
C ARG A 244 -7.73 20.24 45.97
N LYS A 245 -8.02 18.94 46.16
CA LYS A 245 -7.25 17.87 45.54
C LYS A 245 -7.60 17.56 44.08
N LEU A 246 -8.78 17.87 43.56
CA LEU A 246 -9.17 17.50 42.19
C LEU A 246 -10.07 18.55 41.52
N ASN A 247 -9.67 19.04 40.35
CA ASN A 247 -10.51 19.86 39.47
C ASN A 247 -11.14 18.96 38.39
N VAL A 248 -12.46 18.90 38.33
CA VAL A 248 -13.22 18.03 37.41
C VAL A 248 -12.88 18.33 35.94
N GLY A 249 -12.61 19.59 35.60
CA GLY A 249 -12.21 19.98 34.24
C GLY A 249 -10.85 19.42 33.81
N PHE A 250 -9.87 19.42 34.72
CA PHE A 250 -8.55 18.84 34.44
C PHE A 250 -8.59 17.31 34.40
N LEU A 251 -9.48 16.68 35.17
CA LEU A 251 -9.71 15.23 35.09
C LEU A 251 -10.32 14.83 33.74
N GLY A 252 -11.30 15.61 33.24
CA GLY A 252 -11.86 15.40 31.91
C GLY A 252 -10.81 15.50 30.80
N ALA A 253 -9.92 16.49 30.89
CA ALA A 253 -8.82 16.64 29.96
C ALA A 253 -7.80 15.49 30.04
N SER A 254 -7.43 15.06 31.26
CA SER A 254 -6.57 13.89 31.46
C SER A 254 -7.18 12.62 30.87
N LEU A 255 -8.49 12.40 31.04
CA LEU A 255 -9.19 11.26 30.47
C LEU A 255 -9.17 11.31 28.93
N ALA A 256 -9.47 12.47 28.33
CA ALA A 256 -9.49 12.63 26.88
C ALA A 256 -8.11 12.38 26.23
N ILE A 257 -7.04 12.95 26.81
CA ILE A 257 -5.67 12.76 26.29
C ILE A 257 -5.16 11.34 26.56
N SER A 258 -5.53 10.71 27.67
CA SER A 258 -5.17 9.30 27.93
C SER A 258 -5.89 8.36 26.96
N LEU A 259 -7.15 8.64 26.65
CA LEU A 259 -7.92 7.88 25.66
C LEU A 259 -7.32 8.04 24.26
N LEU A 260 -6.88 9.26 23.89
CA LEU A 260 -6.12 9.51 22.66
C LEU A 260 -4.84 8.67 22.62
N LEU A 261 -4.04 8.66 23.69
CA LEU A 261 -2.80 7.88 23.77
C LEU A 261 -3.07 6.38 23.65
N GLY A 262 -4.09 5.88 24.36
CA GLY A 262 -4.51 4.48 24.29
C GLY A 262 -4.96 4.09 22.88
N TRP A 263 -5.73 4.95 22.21
CA TRP A 263 -6.13 4.73 20.83
C TRP A 263 -4.92 4.74 19.89
N MET A 264 -3.97 5.67 20.04
CA MET A 264 -2.73 5.67 19.25
C MET A 264 -1.89 4.41 19.45
N LEU A 265 -1.80 3.91 20.70
CA LEU A 265 -1.11 2.66 21.01
C LEU A 265 -1.80 1.47 20.34
N VAL A 266 -3.12 1.35 20.46
CA VAL A 266 -3.90 0.28 19.81
C VAL A 266 -3.78 0.36 18.28
N ALA A 267 -3.88 1.55 17.70
CA ALA A 267 -3.68 1.75 16.26
C ALA A 267 -2.25 1.39 15.83
N GLY A 268 -1.24 1.70 16.65
CA GLY A 268 0.16 1.32 16.43
C GLY A 268 0.38 -0.19 16.54
N LEU A 269 -0.23 -0.86 17.52
CA LEU A 269 -0.21 -2.33 17.68
C LEU A 269 -0.89 -3.03 16.51
N ILE A 270 -2.08 -2.56 16.09
CA ILE A 270 -2.76 -3.09 14.91
C ILE A 270 -1.88 -2.89 13.68
N SER A 271 -1.27 -1.72 13.52
CA SER A 271 -0.35 -1.44 12.42
C SER A 271 0.85 -2.39 12.45
N SER A 272 1.50 -2.58 13.60
CA SER A 272 2.67 -3.45 13.73
C SER A 272 2.33 -4.92 13.45
N ILE A 273 1.24 -5.44 14.02
CA ILE A 273 0.82 -6.83 13.82
C ILE A 273 0.27 -7.03 12.40
N ALA A 274 -0.34 -6.02 11.80
CA ALA A 274 -0.76 -6.06 10.40
C ALA A 274 0.42 -5.99 9.45
N THR A 275 1.47 -5.22 9.76
CA THR A 275 2.70 -5.14 8.98
C THR A 275 3.46 -6.46 9.03
N ASP A 276 3.66 -7.04 10.22
CA ASP A 276 4.35 -8.32 10.40
C ASP A 276 3.62 -9.44 9.65
N ARG A 277 2.29 -9.54 9.82
CA ARG A 277 1.46 -10.49 9.07
C ARG A 277 1.39 -10.20 7.58
N ALA A 278 1.41 -8.95 7.13
CA ALA A 278 1.37 -8.60 5.71
C ALA A 278 2.69 -8.92 5.01
N LEU A 279 3.83 -8.79 5.69
CA LEU A 279 5.14 -9.16 5.16
C LEU A 279 5.27 -10.69 5.09
N ASP A 280 4.96 -11.39 6.19
CA ASP A 280 5.11 -12.85 6.28
C ASP A 280 4.03 -13.63 5.52
N ARG A 281 2.79 -13.13 5.44
CA ARG A 281 1.65 -13.84 4.82
C ARG A 281 1.10 -13.19 3.55
N GLY A 282 1.60 -12.03 3.16
CA GLY A 282 1.15 -11.31 1.96
C GLY A 282 2.26 -11.20 0.93
N VAL A 283 3.29 -10.39 1.21
CA VAL A 283 4.29 -9.98 0.22
C VAL A 283 5.26 -11.10 -0.13
N ALA A 284 5.89 -11.73 0.87
CA ALA A 284 6.86 -12.80 0.61
C ALA A 284 6.20 -14.02 -0.08
N PRO A 285 5.00 -14.48 0.34
CA PRO A 285 4.28 -15.51 -0.39
C PRO A 285 3.87 -15.08 -1.81
N LEU A 286 3.41 -13.84 -2.00
CA LEU A 286 2.98 -13.35 -3.32
C LEU A 286 4.14 -13.36 -4.33
N GLN A 287 5.32 -12.89 -3.92
CA GLN A 287 6.51 -12.91 -4.77
C GLN A 287 6.90 -14.35 -5.13
N LYS A 288 6.98 -15.22 -4.12
CA LYS A 288 7.29 -16.65 -4.28
C LYS A 288 6.31 -17.34 -5.24
N LEU A 289 5.00 -17.18 -5.02
CA LEU A 289 3.95 -17.78 -5.85
C LEU A 289 3.97 -17.24 -7.27
N THR A 290 4.23 -15.95 -7.47
CA THR A 290 4.28 -15.36 -8.80
C THR A 290 5.52 -15.79 -9.58
N SER A 291 6.68 -15.88 -8.92
CA SER A 291 7.87 -16.47 -9.54
C SER A 291 7.64 -17.93 -9.92
N GLY A 292 6.93 -18.69 -9.08
CA GLY A 292 6.51 -20.05 -9.41
C GLY A 292 5.57 -20.11 -10.61
N PHE A 293 4.58 -19.24 -10.67
CA PHE A 293 3.69 -19.11 -11.82
C PHE A 293 4.48 -18.88 -13.12
N ILE A 294 5.40 -17.92 -13.13
CA ILE A 294 6.28 -17.63 -14.29
C ILE A 294 7.08 -18.88 -14.71
N LEU A 295 7.71 -19.57 -13.77
CA LEU A 295 8.49 -20.78 -14.06
C LEU A 295 7.64 -21.92 -14.60
N ALA A 296 6.43 -22.12 -14.05
CA ALA A 296 5.49 -23.15 -14.52
C ALA A 296 5.02 -22.85 -15.95
N GLN A 297 4.73 -21.57 -16.23
CA GLN A 297 4.36 -21.12 -17.57
C GLN A 297 5.49 -21.31 -18.59
N GLN A 298 6.74 -21.00 -18.22
CA GLN A 298 7.91 -21.22 -19.08
C GLN A 298 8.12 -22.70 -19.36
N ALA A 299 8.17 -23.54 -18.33
CA ALA A 299 8.30 -24.99 -18.49
C ALA A 299 7.20 -25.57 -19.39
N ARG A 300 5.94 -25.12 -19.26
CA ARG A 300 4.85 -25.62 -20.11
C ARG A 300 5.03 -25.23 -21.57
N ALA A 301 5.57 -24.05 -21.83
CA ALA A 301 5.90 -23.62 -23.19
C ALA A 301 7.02 -24.49 -23.77
N ASP A 302 8.08 -24.74 -23.02
CA ASP A 302 9.23 -25.56 -23.43
C ASP A 302 8.81 -27.00 -23.79
N GLU A 303 8.02 -27.64 -22.92
CA GLU A 303 7.47 -28.98 -23.16
C GLU A 303 6.63 -29.04 -24.45
N THR A 304 5.80 -28.02 -24.68
CA THR A 304 4.89 -27.96 -25.83
C THR A 304 5.67 -27.69 -27.12
N LEU A 305 6.67 -26.81 -27.10
CA LEU A 305 7.54 -26.52 -28.24
C LEU A 305 8.43 -27.70 -28.61
N ASN A 306 8.98 -28.42 -27.62
CA ASN A 306 9.75 -29.63 -27.90
C ASN A 306 8.89 -30.68 -28.64
N LEU A 307 7.64 -30.84 -28.21
CA LEU A 307 6.69 -31.74 -28.86
C LEU A 307 6.36 -31.32 -30.30
N ILE A 308 6.16 -30.01 -30.58
CA ILE A 308 5.96 -29.50 -31.96
C ILE A 308 7.15 -29.88 -32.86
N ARG A 309 8.37 -29.78 -32.31
CA ARG A 309 9.62 -30.13 -33.02
C ARG A 309 9.98 -31.61 -32.90
N ARG A 310 9.07 -32.44 -32.39
CA ARG A 310 9.20 -33.90 -32.24
C ARG A 310 10.46 -34.33 -31.48
N GLY A 311 10.83 -33.62 -30.42
CA GLY A 311 11.99 -33.98 -29.59
C GLY A 311 13.36 -33.69 -30.23
N SER A 312 13.41 -32.97 -31.36
CA SER A 312 14.66 -32.75 -32.10
C SER A 312 15.59 -31.71 -31.45
N THR A 313 15.10 -30.94 -30.47
CA THR A 313 15.82 -29.80 -29.87
C THR A 313 16.08 -30.05 -28.39
N ARG A 314 17.31 -30.44 -28.03
CA ARG A 314 17.70 -30.73 -26.63
C ARG A 314 17.64 -29.52 -25.69
N GLU A 315 17.56 -28.32 -26.24
CA GLU A 315 17.50 -27.07 -25.47
C GLU A 315 16.21 -26.98 -24.65
N PHE A 316 15.04 -27.22 -25.27
CA PHE A 316 13.75 -27.16 -24.58
C PHE A 316 13.61 -28.20 -23.46
N ASP A 317 14.12 -29.42 -23.63
CA ASP A 317 14.10 -30.42 -22.54
C ASP A 317 15.00 -30.01 -21.38
N ALA A 318 16.14 -29.38 -21.66
CA ALA A 318 17.03 -28.88 -20.62
C ALA A 318 16.40 -27.69 -19.87
N GLU A 319 15.73 -26.78 -20.58
CA GLU A 319 15.02 -25.64 -19.99
C GLU A 319 13.81 -26.09 -19.16
N PHE A 320 13.04 -27.07 -19.66
CA PHE A 320 11.97 -27.70 -18.89
C PHE A 320 12.48 -28.30 -17.57
N ALA A 321 13.55 -29.09 -17.63
CA ALA A 321 14.17 -29.69 -16.45
C ALA A 321 14.64 -28.61 -15.46
N GLN A 322 15.32 -27.57 -15.96
CA GLN A 322 15.80 -26.46 -15.13
C GLN A 322 14.65 -25.71 -14.46
N ASN A 323 13.59 -25.37 -15.20
CA ASN A 323 12.45 -24.62 -14.67
C ASN A 323 11.67 -25.46 -13.64
N THR A 324 11.48 -26.75 -13.88
CA THR A 324 10.81 -27.66 -12.93
C THR A 324 11.65 -27.98 -11.68
N ASP A 325 12.97 -28.01 -11.78
CA ASP A 325 13.87 -28.13 -10.63
C ASP A 325 13.80 -26.87 -9.76
N ARG A 326 13.83 -25.69 -10.38
CA ARG A 326 13.64 -24.41 -9.67
C ARG A 326 12.28 -24.32 -9.00
N LEU A 327 11.21 -24.82 -9.63
CA LEU A 327 9.89 -24.94 -9.00
C LEU A 327 9.92 -25.83 -7.75
N THR A 328 10.59 -26.98 -7.85
CA THR A 328 10.72 -27.93 -6.75
C THR A 328 11.47 -27.30 -5.57
N GLU A 329 12.56 -26.59 -5.84
CA GLU A 329 13.32 -25.85 -4.83
C GLU A 329 12.49 -24.71 -4.22
N LEU A 330 11.84 -23.91 -5.07
CA LEU A 330 11.04 -22.77 -4.64
C LEU A 330 9.93 -23.21 -3.68
N PHE A 331 9.25 -24.33 -3.98
CA PHE A 331 8.13 -24.85 -3.19
C PHE A 331 8.49 -26.02 -2.28
N ALA A 332 9.76 -26.17 -1.87
CA ALA A 332 10.22 -27.29 -1.05
C ALA A 332 9.46 -27.48 0.30
N ASP A 333 8.81 -26.41 0.78
CA ASP A 333 7.96 -26.37 1.97
C ASP A 333 6.47 -26.73 1.72
N ASN A 334 6.07 -26.95 0.47
CA ASN A 334 4.70 -27.25 0.06
C ASN A 334 4.63 -28.62 -0.65
N ALA A 335 4.17 -29.64 0.09
CA ALA A 335 4.09 -31.02 -0.38
C ALA A 335 3.12 -31.21 -1.57
N ASP A 336 2.03 -30.44 -1.63
CA ASP A 336 1.03 -30.56 -2.70
C ASP A 336 1.59 -30.01 -4.02
N MET A 337 2.24 -28.83 -3.97
CA MET A 337 2.87 -28.22 -5.14
C MET A 337 4.05 -29.06 -5.65
N THR A 338 4.93 -29.51 -4.76
CA THR A 338 6.07 -30.38 -5.13
C THR A 338 5.61 -31.74 -5.66
N GLY A 339 4.55 -32.31 -5.09
CA GLY A 339 3.91 -33.52 -5.60
C GLY A 339 3.37 -33.35 -7.02
N SER A 340 2.71 -32.23 -7.30
CA SER A 340 2.20 -31.89 -8.64
C SER A 340 3.35 -31.69 -9.66
N VAL A 341 4.41 -30.98 -9.27
CA VAL A 341 5.61 -30.82 -10.13
C VAL A 341 6.25 -32.17 -10.43
N ALA A 342 6.39 -33.05 -9.43
CA ALA A 342 6.96 -34.38 -9.63
C ALA A 342 6.11 -35.25 -10.57
N ALA A 343 4.78 -35.21 -10.42
CA ALA A 343 3.86 -35.92 -11.31
C ALA A 343 3.89 -35.35 -12.74
N TRP A 344 4.04 -34.03 -12.90
CA TRP A 344 4.23 -33.40 -14.19
C TRP A 344 5.55 -33.83 -14.85
N LYS A 345 6.67 -33.83 -14.13
CA LYS A 345 7.96 -34.36 -14.62
C LYS A 345 7.86 -35.83 -15.06
N ALA A 346 7.15 -36.67 -14.30
CA ALA A 346 6.93 -38.07 -14.66
C ALA A 346 6.08 -38.21 -15.93
N SER A 347 5.09 -37.32 -16.14
CA SER A 347 4.31 -37.30 -17.37
C SER A 347 5.12 -36.82 -18.59
N HIS A 348 6.03 -35.86 -18.39
CA HIS A 348 6.97 -35.40 -19.41
C HIS A 348 7.92 -36.52 -19.84
N GLU A 349 8.46 -37.30 -18.90
CA GLU A 349 9.31 -38.44 -19.23
C GLU A 349 8.57 -39.49 -20.11
N ARG A 350 7.25 -39.67 -19.89
CA ARG A 350 6.44 -40.53 -20.77
C ARG A 350 6.28 -39.96 -22.17
N ILE A 351 6.24 -38.63 -22.33
CA ILE A 351 6.24 -37.97 -23.64
C ILE A 351 7.57 -38.27 -24.35
N ASP A 352 8.70 -38.10 -23.65
CA ASP A 352 10.03 -38.34 -24.22
C ASP A 352 10.24 -39.80 -24.62
N GLN A 353 9.80 -40.74 -23.78
CA GLN A 353 9.86 -42.18 -24.08
C GLN A 353 9.05 -42.53 -25.34
N ALA A 354 7.87 -41.92 -25.51
CA ALA A 354 7.05 -42.11 -26.71
C ALA A 354 7.72 -41.50 -27.95
N LEU A 355 8.30 -40.30 -27.83
CA LEU A 355 9.06 -39.66 -28.91
C LEU A 355 10.31 -40.47 -29.31
N ALA A 356 11.03 -41.06 -28.35
CA ALA A 356 12.23 -41.84 -28.59
C ALA A 356 11.98 -43.09 -29.46
N VAL A 357 10.78 -43.68 -29.38
CA VAL A 357 10.36 -44.81 -30.23
C VAL A 357 9.55 -44.38 -31.45
N GLY A 358 9.38 -43.08 -31.68
CA GLY A 358 8.62 -42.51 -32.80
C GLY A 358 7.10 -42.55 -32.64
N ASP A 359 6.57 -42.89 -31.47
CA ASP A 359 5.14 -42.88 -31.16
C ASP A 359 4.65 -41.46 -30.83
N PHE A 360 4.52 -40.65 -31.88
CA PHE A 360 4.06 -39.28 -31.76
C PHE A 360 2.62 -39.19 -31.24
N THR A 361 1.75 -40.15 -31.58
CA THR A 361 0.34 -40.13 -31.17
C THR A 361 0.19 -40.29 -29.67
N THR A 362 0.96 -41.18 -29.04
CA THR A 362 0.99 -41.32 -27.58
C THR A 362 1.58 -40.07 -26.92
N ALA A 363 2.69 -39.54 -27.46
CA ALA A 363 3.29 -38.30 -26.95
C ALA A 363 2.28 -37.14 -26.91
N VAL A 364 1.53 -36.92 -28.01
CA VAL A 364 0.46 -35.91 -28.07
C VAL A 364 -0.67 -36.20 -27.09
N THR A 365 -1.08 -37.46 -26.96
CA THR A 365 -2.15 -37.86 -26.02
C THR A 365 -1.76 -37.56 -24.58
N VAL A 366 -0.53 -37.88 -24.18
CA VAL A 366 -0.04 -37.60 -22.81
C VAL A 366 0.12 -36.10 -22.58
N ALA A 367 0.55 -35.35 -23.59
CA ALA A 367 0.76 -33.90 -23.47
C ALA A 367 -0.54 -33.09 -23.39
N THR A 368 -1.59 -33.52 -24.09
CA THR A 368 -2.83 -32.73 -24.31
C THR A 368 -4.09 -33.37 -23.73
N GLY A 369 -4.02 -34.64 -23.34
CA GLY A 369 -5.15 -35.43 -22.82
C GLY A 369 -5.62 -34.98 -21.45
N ASN A 370 -6.79 -35.50 -21.06
CA ASN A 370 -7.46 -35.21 -19.78
C ASN A 370 -7.34 -36.36 -18.77
N GLY A 371 -6.47 -37.33 -19.02
CA GLY A 371 -6.18 -38.40 -18.08
C GLY A 371 -5.56 -37.85 -16.79
N VAL A 372 -5.79 -38.54 -15.68
CA VAL A 372 -5.28 -38.11 -14.36
C VAL A 372 -3.76 -37.98 -14.37
N GLN A 373 -3.06 -38.85 -15.08
CA GLN A 373 -1.60 -38.84 -15.17
C GLN A 373 -1.06 -37.94 -16.28
N ASP A 374 -1.92 -37.42 -17.16
CA ASP A 374 -1.48 -36.65 -18.34
C ASP A 374 -0.87 -35.32 -17.93
N SER A 375 0.11 -34.88 -18.72
CA SER A 375 0.89 -33.67 -18.46
C SER A 375 0.01 -32.43 -18.36
N SER A 376 -0.99 -32.32 -19.25
CA SER A 376 -1.96 -31.21 -19.21
C SER A 376 -2.75 -31.14 -17.89
N THR A 377 -3.01 -32.27 -17.24
CA THR A 377 -3.78 -32.35 -15.99
C THR A 377 -2.89 -31.98 -14.81
N GLN A 378 -1.67 -32.51 -14.75
CA GLN A 378 -0.71 -32.20 -13.69
C GLN A 378 -0.29 -30.73 -13.71
N PHE A 379 0.00 -30.19 -14.90
CA PHE A 379 0.25 -28.76 -15.07
C PHE A 379 -0.94 -27.90 -14.59
N ARG A 380 -2.17 -28.22 -15.00
CA ARG A 380 -3.37 -27.46 -14.56
C ARG A 380 -3.58 -27.49 -13.04
N LEU A 381 -3.25 -28.61 -12.39
CA LEU A 381 -3.36 -28.71 -10.94
C LEU A 381 -2.39 -27.74 -10.28
N LEU A 382 -1.12 -27.71 -10.73
CA LEU A 382 -0.13 -26.75 -10.25
C LEU A 382 -0.56 -25.30 -10.52
N ASP A 383 -0.99 -25.02 -11.75
CA ASP A 383 -1.46 -23.69 -12.19
C ASP A 383 -2.61 -23.18 -11.31
N THR A 384 -3.60 -24.04 -11.02
CA THR A 384 -4.74 -23.70 -10.14
C THR A 384 -4.27 -23.39 -8.72
N MET A 385 -3.36 -24.19 -8.15
CA MET A 385 -2.82 -23.94 -6.80
C MET A 385 -2.03 -22.63 -6.73
N LEU A 386 -1.30 -22.28 -7.78
CA LEU A 386 -0.57 -21.01 -7.87
C LEU A 386 -1.55 -19.84 -7.97
N ASP A 387 -2.53 -19.90 -8.85
CA ASP A 387 -3.53 -18.84 -9.04
C ASP A 387 -4.36 -18.61 -7.76
N ASP A 388 -4.85 -19.67 -7.14
CA ASP A 388 -5.57 -19.61 -5.87
C ASP A 388 -4.70 -19.04 -4.73
N GLY A 389 -3.44 -19.45 -4.68
CA GLY A 389 -2.47 -18.94 -3.71
C GLY A 389 -2.22 -17.44 -3.88
N ILE A 390 -2.02 -17.00 -5.13
CA ILE A 390 -1.82 -15.59 -5.49
C ILE A 390 -3.05 -14.77 -5.11
N ALA A 391 -4.25 -15.24 -5.46
CA ALA A 391 -5.51 -14.59 -5.13
C ALA A 391 -5.72 -14.49 -3.60
N GLY A 392 -5.40 -15.56 -2.87
CA GLY A 392 -5.47 -15.61 -1.41
C GLY A 392 -4.50 -14.63 -0.73
N ALA A 393 -3.23 -14.64 -1.14
CA ALA A 393 -2.21 -13.73 -0.60
C ALA A 393 -2.59 -12.25 -0.83
N ARG A 394 -3.17 -11.93 -2.00
CA ARG A 394 -3.69 -10.60 -2.33
C ARG A 394 -4.89 -10.20 -1.48
N ALA A 395 -5.87 -11.10 -1.33
CA ALA A 395 -7.07 -10.83 -0.54
C ALA A 395 -6.70 -10.53 0.93
N GLU A 396 -5.73 -11.27 1.48
CA GLU A 396 -5.22 -11.05 2.83
C GLU A 396 -4.47 -9.71 2.94
N LEU A 397 -3.61 -9.38 1.97
CA LEU A 397 -2.92 -8.08 1.93
C LEU A 397 -3.93 -6.92 1.89
N ARG A 398 -4.88 -6.97 0.97
CA ARG A 398 -5.93 -5.93 0.81
C ARG A 398 -6.79 -5.82 2.06
N GLY A 399 -7.19 -6.94 2.66
CA GLY A 399 -7.97 -6.99 3.89
C GLY A 399 -7.25 -6.35 5.07
N ASN A 400 -5.93 -6.53 5.17
CA ASN A 400 -5.09 -5.92 6.20
C ASN A 400 -4.90 -4.42 5.98
N VAL A 401 -4.67 -3.98 4.74
CA VAL A 401 -4.52 -2.56 4.40
C VAL A 401 -5.84 -1.78 4.59
N VAL A 402 -6.99 -2.35 4.22
CA VAL A 402 -8.31 -1.73 4.46
C VAL A 402 -8.59 -1.58 5.95
N ARG A 403 -8.31 -2.63 6.74
CA ARG A 403 -8.45 -2.56 8.21
C ARG A 403 -7.54 -1.47 8.79
N ALA A 404 -6.27 -1.43 8.40
CA ALA A 404 -5.33 -0.39 8.85
C ALA A 404 -5.80 1.03 8.48
N LYS A 405 -6.25 1.24 7.24
CA LYS A 405 -6.79 2.53 6.79
C LYS A 405 -8.00 2.96 7.62
N SER A 406 -8.96 2.06 7.85
CA SER A 406 -10.18 2.38 8.60
C SER A 406 -9.88 2.85 10.03
N VAL A 407 -8.96 2.18 10.71
CA VAL A 407 -8.50 2.54 12.06
C VAL A 407 -7.82 3.90 12.08
N LEU A 408 -6.97 4.19 11.09
CA LEU A 408 -6.29 5.49 10.96
C LEU A 408 -7.28 6.62 10.65
N THR A 409 -8.25 6.42 9.75
CA THR A 409 -9.26 7.45 9.45
C THR A 409 -10.13 7.80 10.66
N GLY A 410 -10.47 6.81 11.49
CA GLY A 410 -11.18 7.05 12.76
C GLY A 410 -10.32 7.79 13.78
N LEU A 411 -9.02 7.48 13.85
CA LEU A 411 -8.09 8.16 14.75
C LEU A 411 -7.85 9.63 14.38
N ALA A 412 -7.79 9.98 13.09
CA ALA A 412 -7.58 11.37 12.64
C ALA A 412 -8.71 12.30 13.10
N SER A 413 -9.98 11.91 12.85
CA SER A 413 -11.14 12.67 13.30
C SER A 413 -11.31 12.62 14.82
N GLY A 414 -11.10 11.45 15.43
CA GLY A 414 -11.12 11.26 16.88
C GLY A 414 -10.10 12.13 17.62
N ALA A 415 -8.91 12.34 17.05
CA ALA A 415 -7.86 13.16 17.65
C ALA A 415 -8.27 14.63 17.79
N ILE A 416 -8.92 15.19 16.76
CA ILE A 416 -9.44 16.57 16.80
C ILE A 416 -10.54 16.67 17.85
N VAL A 417 -11.49 15.72 17.87
CA VAL A 417 -12.60 15.71 18.82
C VAL A 417 -12.10 15.64 20.26
N LEU A 418 -11.16 14.73 20.55
CA LEU A 418 -10.58 14.58 21.89
C LEU A 418 -9.75 15.79 22.31
N ALA A 419 -9.00 16.41 21.40
CA ALA A 419 -8.24 17.63 21.69
C ALA A 419 -9.17 18.82 22.01
N VAL A 420 -10.25 19.00 21.24
CA VAL A 420 -11.25 20.04 21.50
C VAL A 420 -12.00 19.78 22.80
N ALA A 421 -12.36 18.53 23.09
CA ALA A 421 -12.98 18.15 24.36
C ALA A 421 -12.04 18.43 25.56
N ALA A 422 -10.75 18.12 25.42
CA ALA A 422 -9.74 18.44 26.44
C ALA A 422 -9.61 19.96 26.65
N ALA A 423 -9.60 20.75 25.59
CA ALA A 423 -9.56 22.21 25.67
C ALA A 423 -10.82 22.79 26.34
N ALA A 424 -12.00 22.30 25.97
CA ALA A 424 -13.28 22.75 26.53
C ALA A 424 -13.40 22.42 28.03
N THR A 425 -12.96 21.23 28.45
CA THR A 425 -12.98 20.81 29.86
C THR A 425 -11.99 21.59 30.72
N VAL A 426 -10.80 21.91 30.21
CA VAL A 426 -9.86 22.83 30.89
C VAL A 426 -10.47 24.24 31.01
N GLY A 427 -11.04 24.77 29.93
CA GLY A 427 -11.71 26.07 29.94
C GLY A 427 -12.84 26.14 30.97
N ALA A 428 -13.75 25.17 30.95
CA ALA A 428 -14.84 25.05 31.91
C ALA A 428 -14.33 24.90 33.36
N GLY A 429 -13.22 24.19 33.58
CA GLY A 429 -12.60 24.04 34.90
C GLY A 429 -11.94 25.31 35.45
N LEU A 430 -11.69 26.31 34.60
CA LEU A 430 -11.11 27.61 34.98
C LEU A 430 -12.17 28.68 35.28
N ILE A 431 -13.36 28.61 34.67
CA ILE A 431 -14.45 29.61 34.83
C ILE A 431 -14.87 29.82 36.29
N PRO A 432 -15.14 28.78 37.10
CA PRO A 432 -15.55 28.98 38.50
C PRO A 432 -14.50 29.73 39.32
N ARG A 433 -13.21 29.51 39.01
CA ARG A 433 -12.09 30.15 39.73
C ARG A 433 -11.92 31.61 39.33
N LEU A 434 -12.18 31.96 38.07
CA LEU A 434 -12.14 33.36 37.63
C LEU A 434 -13.24 34.19 38.29
N ARG A 435 -14.42 33.59 38.51
CA ARG A 435 -15.52 34.22 39.26
C ARG A 435 -15.26 34.42 40.75
N GLU A 436 -14.28 33.73 41.34
CA GLU A 436 -13.90 33.92 42.75
C GLU A 436 -12.92 35.10 42.94
N TYR A 437 -12.29 35.60 41.86
CA TYR A 437 -11.29 36.68 41.90
C TYR A 437 -11.73 37.99 41.21
N LEU A 438 -12.84 37.95 40.46
CA LEU A 438 -13.56 39.12 39.93
C LEU A 438 -14.68 39.50 40.88
#